data_AF-A0AAC8WM09-F1
#
_entry.id   AF-A0AAC8WM09-F1
#
_cell.length_a   1.000
_cell.length_b   1.000
_cell.length_c   1.000
_cell.angle_alpha   90.00
_cell.angle_beta   90.00
_cell.angle_gamma   90.00
#
_symmetry.space_group_name_H-M   'P 1'
#
loop_
_entity.id
_entity.type
_entity.pdbx_description
1 polymer ?
#
loop_
_entity_poly.entity_id
_entity_poly.type
_entity_poly.pdbx_seq_one_letter_code
_entity_poly.pdbx_strand_id
1 'polypeptide(L)'
;MNKDLKKFILYLIVSIIVAFTISYSYSAYQNYQNGTKIDETKNTFNFGKTDKKIEGAKETIDDPQENWENQRLEALESLGYKKVDVRPFYKRIYDKLMGKKIYNYKSISDEEKVVVVEIKDNKITENFFNGDKATIRQELVANADFTSYDLKSFELDSMVVTTYKDVLNNDTYLNTKNGIIEYEDGKTIEFTHQNGAMNGPAVENLPNGDKIEFNFVNNKRVGEAEKLFKNGDRELFIYGENNQKNGNSIYYFVNGDVEETTYVNDVLHGPAKYIYKDGVSEHYEYKNGKRVEN
;
A
#
# COMPACT_ATOMS: atom_id res chain seq x y z
N MET A 1 -4.05 -8.72 -17.07
CA MET A 1 -3.49 -7.84 -16.03
C MET A 1 -1.98 -7.87 -16.14
N ASN A 2 -1.35 -6.77 -16.54
CA ASN A 2 0.10 -6.78 -16.73
C ASN A 2 0.77 -6.87 -15.35
N LYS A 3 1.61 -7.89 -15.12
CA LYS A 3 2.29 -8.12 -13.82
C LYS A 3 3.11 -6.88 -13.41
N ASP A 4 3.62 -6.16 -14.40
CA ASP A 4 4.48 -4.99 -14.21
C ASP A 4 3.74 -3.81 -13.57
N LEU A 5 2.45 -3.66 -13.87
CA LEU A 5 1.68 -2.47 -13.51
C LEU A 5 1.23 -2.50 -12.04
N LYS A 6 0.71 -3.63 -11.58
CA LYS A 6 0.46 -3.86 -10.14
C LYS A 6 1.71 -3.68 -9.29
N LYS A 7 2.81 -4.21 -9.80
CA LYS A 7 4.12 -4.14 -9.15
C LYS A 7 4.59 -2.68 -9.09
N PHE A 8 4.35 -1.90 -10.15
CA PHE A 8 4.62 -0.48 -10.18
C PHE A 8 3.80 0.33 -9.17
N ILE A 9 2.47 0.15 -9.09
CA ILE A 9 1.63 0.83 -8.08
C ILE A 9 2.17 0.52 -6.69
N LEU A 10 2.40 -0.76 -6.42
CA LEU A 10 2.85 -1.22 -5.13
C LEU A 10 4.20 -0.62 -4.76
N TYR A 11 5.16 -0.62 -5.70
CA TYR A 11 6.46 0.02 -5.49
C TYR A 11 6.32 1.52 -5.30
N LEU A 12 5.47 2.20 -6.07
CA LEU A 12 5.22 3.62 -5.92
C LEU A 12 4.68 3.93 -4.52
N ILE A 13 3.63 3.23 -4.08
CA ILE A 13 3.03 3.38 -2.75
C ILE A 13 4.06 3.07 -1.66
N VAL A 14 4.78 1.96 -1.76
CA VAL A 14 5.82 1.59 -0.78
C VAL A 14 6.93 2.64 -0.74
N SER A 15 7.38 3.15 -1.89
CA SER A 15 8.46 4.15 -1.94
C SER A 15 8.03 5.47 -1.33
N ILE A 16 6.78 5.85 -1.57
CA ILE A 16 6.10 6.97 -0.91
C ILE A 16 6.08 6.81 0.61
N ILE A 17 5.68 5.63 1.10
CA ILE A 17 5.59 5.38 2.54
C ILE A 17 6.98 5.34 3.15
N VAL A 18 7.95 4.68 2.51
CA VAL A 18 9.33 4.63 2.98
C VAL A 18 9.91 6.04 3.08
N ALA A 19 9.76 6.86 2.04
CA ALA A 19 10.18 8.26 2.08
C ALA A 19 9.53 9.00 3.26
N PHE A 20 8.23 8.78 3.49
CA PHE A 20 7.51 9.41 4.61
C PHE A 20 8.01 8.93 5.98
N THR A 21 8.24 7.62 6.18
CA THR A 21 8.77 7.07 7.44
C THR A 21 10.19 7.56 7.73
N ILE A 22 11.02 7.73 6.70
CA ILE A 22 12.38 8.30 6.82
C ILE A 22 12.28 9.78 7.19
N SER A 23 11.46 10.57 6.51
CA SER A 23 11.25 12.00 6.81
C SER A 23 10.70 12.22 8.21
N TYR A 24 9.72 11.42 8.65
CA TYR A 24 9.15 11.49 9.99
C TYR A 24 10.20 11.12 11.06
N SER A 25 10.97 10.05 10.84
CA SER A 25 12.08 9.66 11.71
C SER A 25 13.16 10.73 11.79
N TYR A 26 13.47 11.39 10.66
CA TYR A 26 14.41 12.49 10.60
C TYR A 26 13.90 13.72 11.36
N SER A 27 12.64 14.11 11.17
CA SER A 27 12.00 15.22 11.89
C SER A 27 11.99 14.98 13.40
N ALA A 28 11.58 13.78 13.84
CA ALA A 28 11.64 13.38 15.25
C ALA A 28 13.08 13.41 15.81
N TYR A 29 14.07 12.98 15.04
CA TYR A 29 15.48 13.04 15.43
C TYR A 29 15.99 14.48 15.56
N GLN A 30 15.65 15.38 14.63
CA GLN A 30 16.02 16.80 14.73
C GLN A 30 15.39 17.46 15.97
N ASN A 31 14.13 17.15 16.26
CA ASN A 31 13.45 17.62 17.47
C ASN A 31 14.10 17.08 18.75
N TYR A 32 14.52 15.81 18.78
CA TYR A 32 15.28 15.24 19.90
C TYR A 32 16.63 15.95 20.10
N GLN A 33 17.40 16.16 19.03
CA GLN A 33 18.70 16.85 19.11
C GLN A 33 18.57 18.31 19.55
N ASN A 34 17.49 18.99 19.16
CA ASN A 34 17.19 20.35 19.61
C ASN A 34 16.76 20.35 21.09
N GLY A 35 15.95 19.38 21.53
CA GLY A 35 15.57 19.20 22.93
C GLY A 35 16.76 18.93 23.84
N THR A 36 17.68 18.03 23.44
CA THR A 36 18.88 17.73 24.22
C THR A 36 19.83 18.92 24.32
N LYS A 37 19.97 19.73 23.26
CA LYS A 37 20.77 20.99 23.31
C LYS A 37 20.15 22.04 24.23
N ILE A 38 18.82 22.11 24.31
CA ILE A 38 18.11 23.00 25.24
C ILE A 38 18.31 22.53 26.69
N ASP A 39 18.28 21.23 26.96
CA ASP A 39 18.50 20.69 28.30
C ASP A 39 19.97 20.76 28.75
N GLU A 40 20.93 20.60 27.83
CA GLU A 40 22.35 20.83 28.11
C GLU A 40 22.64 22.31 28.42
N THR A 41 22.01 23.25 27.70
CA THR A 41 22.15 24.68 27.99
C THR A 41 21.46 25.08 29.30
N LYS A 42 20.30 24.51 29.63
CA LYS A 42 19.63 24.72 30.94
C LYS A 42 20.40 24.13 32.12
N ASN A 43 21.04 22.98 31.96
CA ASN A 43 21.86 22.38 33.02
C ASN A 43 23.22 23.08 33.20
N THR A 44 23.76 23.69 32.14
CA THR A 44 25.02 24.46 32.21
C THR A 44 24.82 25.83 32.88
N PHE A 45 23.65 26.43 32.73
CA PHE A 45 23.32 27.73 33.31
C PHE A 45 22.16 27.57 34.28
N ASN A 46 22.48 27.36 35.56
CA ASN A 46 21.55 27.09 36.67
C ASN A 46 20.58 28.28 36.94
N PHE A 47 19.63 28.51 36.03
CA PHE A 47 18.66 29.61 36.12
C PHE A 47 17.49 29.21 37.02
N GLY A 48 17.65 29.48 38.31
CA GLY A 48 16.56 29.64 39.25
C GLY A 48 15.68 30.84 38.85
N LYS A 49 14.36 30.63 38.91
CA LYS A 49 13.25 31.58 38.72
C LYS A 49 13.66 33.06 38.70
N THR A 50 13.54 33.69 37.53
CA THR A 50 13.06 35.07 37.41
C THR A 50 12.67 35.34 35.95
N ASP A 51 11.42 35.75 35.76
CA ASP A 51 10.85 36.12 34.47
C ASP A 51 11.56 37.34 33.89
N LYS A 52 12.37 37.12 32.84
CA LYS A 52 12.64 38.12 31.81
C LYS A 52 12.55 37.45 30.45
N LYS A 53 11.56 37.88 29.67
CA LYS A 53 11.41 37.61 28.24
C LYS A 53 12.77 37.76 27.56
N ILE A 54 13.27 36.67 27.00
CA ILE A 54 14.23 36.69 25.91
C ILE A 54 13.39 36.61 24.63
N GLU A 55 13.17 37.77 24.02
CA GLU A 55 12.79 37.86 22.61
C GLU A 55 13.98 37.34 21.80
N GLY A 56 13.81 36.21 21.09
CA GLY A 56 14.87 35.66 20.26
C GLY A 56 14.84 34.17 19.96
N ALA A 57 13.79 33.44 20.31
CA ALA A 57 13.53 32.13 19.75
C ALA A 57 12.19 32.21 18.99
N LYS A 58 12.21 32.03 17.67
CA LYS A 58 11.01 31.56 16.98
C LYS A 58 10.72 30.18 17.57
N GLU A 59 9.85 30.11 18.57
CA GLU A 59 9.07 28.91 18.81
C GLU A 59 8.28 28.68 17.52
N THR A 60 8.81 27.84 16.63
CA THR A 60 8.00 27.23 15.59
C THR A 60 7.06 26.31 16.33
N ILE A 61 5.86 26.83 16.65
CA ILE A 61 4.68 26.00 16.79
C ILE A 61 4.60 25.27 15.45
N ASP A 62 5.09 24.04 15.42
CA ASP A 62 5.16 23.19 14.25
C ASP A 62 3.70 22.87 13.90
N ASP A 63 3.10 23.62 12.97
CA ASP A 63 1.73 23.39 12.53
C ASP A 63 1.67 21.94 12.00
N PRO A 64 0.96 21.01 12.66
CA PRO A 64 0.98 19.60 12.28
C PRO A 64 0.53 19.40 10.83
N GLN A 65 -0.38 20.24 10.37
CA GLN A 65 -0.82 20.26 8.98
C GLN A 65 0.32 20.68 8.05
N GLU A 66 0.97 21.82 8.31
CA GLU A 66 2.10 22.30 7.49
C GLU A 66 3.26 21.28 7.48
N ASN A 67 3.54 20.62 8.60
CA ASN A 67 4.55 19.59 8.70
C ASN A 67 4.16 18.36 7.84
N TRP A 68 2.93 17.85 7.97
CA TRP A 68 2.42 16.75 7.14
C TRP A 68 2.47 17.07 5.63
N GLU A 69 2.06 18.28 5.25
CA GLU A 69 2.14 18.78 3.87
C GLU A 69 3.58 18.80 3.37
N ASN A 70 4.52 19.38 4.14
CA ASN A 70 5.92 19.48 3.77
C ASN A 70 6.60 18.11 3.67
N GLN A 71 6.35 17.20 4.62
CA GLN A 71 6.83 15.82 4.55
C GLN A 71 6.39 15.14 3.24
N ARG A 72 5.15 15.40 2.80
CA ARG A 72 4.64 14.82 1.56
C ARG A 72 5.35 15.38 0.32
N LEU A 73 5.57 16.70 0.29
CA LEU A 73 6.29 17.36 -0.79
C LEU A 73 7.77 16.93 -0.86
N GLU A 74 8.44 16.80 0.28
CA GLU A 74 9.82 16.29 0.38
C GLU A 74 9.93 14.81 -0.02
N ALA A 75 8.90 14.01 0.23
CA ALA A 75 8.86 12.63 -0.22
C ALA A 75 8.88 12.55 -1.76
N LEU A 76 8.16 13.43 -2.47
CA LEU A 76 8.24 13.50 -3.94
C LEU A 76 9.65 13.88 -4.42
N GLU A 77 10.32 14.80 -3.71
CA GLU A 77 11.70 15.17 -4.03
C GLU A 77 12.67 14.01 -3.85
N SER A 78 12.51 13.25 -2.77
CA SER A 78 13.28 12.03 -2.49
C SER A 78 13.04 10.93 -3.53
N LEU A 79 11.86 10.92 -4.17
CA LEU A 79 11.52 10.02 -5.29
C LEU A 79 12.09 10.49 -6.64
N GLY A 80 12.89 11.57 -6.65
CA GLY A 80 13.54 12.08 -7.86
C GLY A 80 12.65 13.00 -8.68
N TYR A 81 11.70 13.69 -8.06
CA TYR A 81 10.93 14.74 -8.69
C TYR A 81 11.42 16.12 -8.24
N LYS A 82 11.60 17.05 -9.17
CA LYS A 82 11.97 18.42 -8.86
C LYS A 82 10.77 19.34 -9.02
N LYS A 83 10.53 20.19 -8.02
CA LYS A 83 9.51 21.24 -8.08
C LYS A 83 9.80 22.23 -9.21
N VAL A 84 8.78 22.59 -9.98
CA VAL A 84 8.85 23.52 -11.12
C VAL A 84 7.79 24.61 -11.02
N ASP A 85 8.18 25.87 -11.23
CA ASP A 85 7.23 26.99 -11.28
C ASP A 85 6.72 27.18 -12.71
N VAL A 86 5.66 26.43 -13.04
CA VAL A 86 5.01 26.46 -14.37
C VAL A 86 3.61 27.08 -14.34
N ARG A 87 3.18 27.65 -13.20
CA ARG A 87 1.78 28.05 -13.01
C ARG A 87 1.58 29.55 -13.27
N PRO A 88 0.74 29.96 -14.25
CA PRO A 88 0.48 31.36 -14.53
C PRO A 88 -0.03 32.13 -13.31
N PHE A 89 0.39 33.38 -13.18
CA PHE A 89 0.08 34.25 -12.04
C PHE A 89 -1.43 34.30 -11.70
N TYR A 90 -2.30 34.42 -12.71
CA TYR A 90 -3.75 34.47 -12.48
C TYR A 90 -4.31 33.17 -11.87
N LYS A 91 -3.78 32.00 -12.24
CA LYS A 91 -4.17 30.72 -11.64
C LYS A 91 -3.75 30.68 -10.18
N ARG A 92 -2.53 31.12 -9.86
CA ARG A 92 -2.02 31.19 -8.48
C ARG A 92 -2.90 32.07 -7.57
N ILE A 93 -3.42 33.20 -8.10
CA ILE A 93 -4.38 34.03 -7.36
C ILE A 93 -5.68 33.26 -7.12
N TYR A 94 -6.23 32.64 -8.16
CA TYR A 94 -7.46 31.86 -8.04
C TYR A 94 -7.32 30.72 -7.00
N ASP A 95 -6.20 29.99 -7.02
CA ASP A 95 -5.95 28.92 -6.04
C ASP A 95 -5.94 29.46 -4.62
N LYS A 96 -5.25 30.59 -4.40
CA LYS A 96 -5.19 31.24 -3.09
C LYS A 96 -6.57 31.68 -2.60
N LEU A 97 -7.42 32.20 -3.49
CA LEU A 97 -8.81 32.55 -3.18
C LEU A 97 -9.65 31.32 -2.82
N MET A 98 -9.36 30.17 -3.43
CA MET A 98 -10.04 28.90 -3.19
C MET A 98 -9.44 28.09 -2.02
N GLY A 99 -8.42 28.62 -1.34
CA GLY A 99 -7.71 27.93 -0.26
C GLY A 99 -6.89 26.73 -0.73
N LYS A 100 -6.56 26.64 -2.02
CA LYS A 100 -5.78 25.54 -2.61
C LYS A 100 -4.30 25.92 -2.69
N LYS A 101 -3.41 25.00 -2.30
CA LYS A 101 -1.98 25.08 -2.63
C LYS A 101 -1.71 24.09 -3.76
N ILE A 102 -1.12 24.55 -4.86
CA ILE A 102 -0.85 23.70 -6.01
C ILE A 102 0.63 23.77 -6.39
N TYR A 103 1.24 22.59 -6.50
CA TYR A 103 2.65 22.42 -6.82
C TYR A 103 2.80 21.50 -8.02
N ASN A 104 3.72 21.86 -8.92
CA ASN A 104 4.05 21.05 -10.08
C ASN A 104 5.46 20.51 -9.90
N TYR A 105 5.63 19.25 -10.28
CA TYR A 105 6.87 18.51 -10.15
C TYR A 105 7.17 17.81 -11.47
N LYS A 106 8.45 17.76 -11.86
CA LYS A 106 8.92 17.04 -13.05
C LYS A 106 9.98 16.03 -12.62
N SER A 107 9.93 14.81 -13.14
CA SER A 107 10.96 13.81 -12.80
C SER A 107 12.32 14.27 -13.32
N ILE A 108 13.35 13.98 -12.53
CA ILE A 108 14.76 14.30 -12.86
C ILE A 108 15.31 13.31 -13.90
N SER A 109 14.77 12.08 -13.93
CA SER A 109 15.24 11.02 -14.84
C SER A 109 14.43 10.89 -16.12
N ASP A 110 13.20 11.42 -16.15
CA ASP A 110 12.29 11.28 -17.27
C ASP A 110 11.42 12.53 -17.42
N GLU A 111 11.69 13.32 -18.46
CA GLU A 111 11.02 14.59 -18.64
C GLU A 111 9.53 14.49 -18.96
N GLU A 112 9.05 13.34 -19.43
CA GLU A 112 7.63 13.11 -19.70
C GLU A 112 6.84 12.87 -18.41
N LYS A 113 7.52 12.50 -17.32
CA LYS A 113 6.88 12.24 -16.02
C LYS A 113 6.70 13.52 -15.22
N VAL A 114 5.45 13.87 -14.97
CA VAL A 114 5.04 15.08 -14.23
C VAL A 114 4.08 14.71 -13.11
N VAL A 115 4.14 15.42 -11.99
CA VAL A 115 3.19 15.29 -10.89
C VAL A 115 2.59 16.66 -10.57
N VAL A 116 1.26 16.71 -10.48
CA VAL A 116 0.53 17.88 -10.00
C VAL A 116 -0.04 17.55 -8.63
N VAL A 117 0.42 18.27 -7.61
CA VAL A 117 -0.02 18.14 -6.22
C VAL A 117 -0.99 19.27 -5.93
N GLU A 118 -2.20 18.93 -5.49
CA GLU A 118 -3.20 19.85 -4.95
C GLU A 118 -3.39 19.55 -3.46
N ILE A 119 -3.20 20.57 -2.62
CA ILE A 119 -3.45 20.50 -1.18
C ILE A 119 -4.61 21.40 -0.84
N LYS A 120 -5.58 20.88 -0.10
CA LYS A 120 -6.70 21.62 0.44
C LYS A 120 -7.17 20.99 1.74
N ASP A 121 -7.26 21.78 2.80
CA ASP A 121 -7.64 21.32 4.13
C ASP A 121 -6.76 20.14 4.56
N ASN A 122 -7.33 19.03 5.04
CA ASN A 122 -6.61 17.82 5.41
C ASN A 122 -6.37 16.84 4.24
N LYS A 123 -6.51 17.28 2.98
CA LYS A 123 -6.42 16.43 1.80
C LYS A 123 -5.30 16.85 0.85
N ILE A 124 -4.50 15.88 0.44
CA ILE A 124 -3.51 16.01 -0.64
C ILE A 124 -3.97 15.13 -1.81
N THR A 125 -4.03 15.70 -3.01
CA THR A 125 -4.33 14.97 -4.24
C THR A 125 -3.15 15.10 -5.20
N GLU A 126 -2.62 13.97 -5.65
CA GLU A 126 -1.48 13.92 -6.55
C GLU A 126 -1.90 13.24 -7.84
N ASN A 127 -1.72 13.93 -8.96
CA ASN A 127 -1.97 13.36 -10.27
C ASN A 127 -0.63 13.18 -10.97
N PHE A 128 -0.27 11.93 -11.22
CA PHE A 128 0.92 11.52 -11.96
C PHE A 128 0.57 11.42 -13.43
N PHE A 129 1.42 11.98 -14.28
CA PHE A 129 1.27 12.02 -15.72
C PHE A 129 2.49 11.40 -16.40
N ASN A 130 2.26 10.81 -17.56
CA ASN A 130 3.31 10.46 -18.52
C ASN A 130 2.94 11.12 -19.87
N GLY A 131 3.66 12.18 -20.24
CA GLY A 131 3.22 13.12 -21.26
C GLY A 131 1.91 13.79 -20.85
N ASP A 132 0.94 13.82 -21.76
CA ASP A 132 -0.39 14.40 -21.50
C ASP A 132 -1.37 13.43 -20.79
N LYS A 133 -0.95 12.18 -20.57
CA LYS A 133 -1.82 11.13 -20.04
C LYS A 133 -1.67 11.01 -18.53
N ALA A 134 -2.76 11.19 -17.79
CA ALA A 134 -2.81 10.87 -16.37
C ALA A 134 -2.74 9.34 -16.19
N THR A 135 -1.81 8.86 -15.38
CA THR A 135 -1.58 7.41 -15.17
C THR A 135 -2.08 6.98 -13.80
N ILE A 136 -1.76 7.76 -12.77
CA ILE A 136 -2.12 7.47 -11.38
C ILE A 136 -2.65 8.74 -10.73
N ARG A 137 -3.70 8.60 -9.93
CA ARG A 137 -4.13 9.63 -8.97
C ARG A 137 -4.03 9.06 -7.57
N GLN A 138 -3.41 9.79 -6.65
CA GLN A 138 -3.39 9.46 -5.24
C GLN A 138 -4.12 10.52 -4.44
N GLU A 139 -4.90 10.08 -3.47
CA GLU A 139 -5.59 10.94 -2.53
C GLU A 139 -5.19 10.53 -1.12
N LEU A 140 -4.59 11.46 -0.39
CA LEU A 140 -4.21 11.29 1.00
C LEU A 140 -5.15 12.17 1.84
N VAL A 141 -5.78 11.60 2.86
CA VAL A 141 -6.67 12.32 3.77
C VAL A 141 -6.18 12.11 5.19
N ALA A 142 -5.61 13.16 5.78
CA ALA A 142 -5.08 13.10 7.14
C ALA A 142 -6.19 12.97 8.19
N ASN A 143 -5.87 12.28 9.29
CA ASN A 143 -6.67 12.32 10.50
C ASN A 143 -6.57 13.71 11.18
N ALA A 144 -7.39 13.95 12.20
CA ALA A 144 -7.57 15.28 12.78
C ALA A 144 -6.30 15.87 13.39
N ASP A 145 -5.37 15.03 13.84
CA ASP A 145 -4.09 15.43 14.44
C ASP A 145 -2.90 15.31 13.47
N PHE A 146 -3.16 14.94 12.21
CA PHE A 146 -2.16 14.77 11.15
C PHE A 146 -1.06 13.74 11.48
N THR A 147 -1.32 12.84 12.44
CA THR A 147 -0.39 11.76 12.80
C THR A 147 -0.48 10.57 11.85
N SER A 148 -1.55 10.47 11.06
CA SER A 148 -1.72 9.45 10.03
C SER A 148 -2.66 9.93 8.93
N TYR A 149 -2.88 9.09 7.92
CA TYR A 149 -3.76 9.39 6.80
C TYR A 149 -4.30 8.12 6.16
N ASP A 150 -5.48 8.25 5.56
CA ASP A 150 -5.99 7.28 4.59
C ASP A 150 -5.39 7.59 3.21
N LEU A 151 -5.00 6.55 2.47
CA LEU A 151 -4.50 6.66 1.11
C LEU A 151 -5.43 5.93 0.15
N LYS A 152 -5.91 6.63 -0.88
CA LYS A 152 -6.61 6.03 -2.02
C LYS A 152 -5.83 6.27 -3.30
N SER A 153 -5.34 5.20 -3.92
CA SER A 153 -4.60 5.22 -5.17
C SER A 153 -5.47 4.68 -6.30
N PHE A 154 -5.65 5.48 -7.34
CA PHE A 154 -6.38 5.17 -8.55
C PHE A 154 -5.37 4.94 -9.68
N GLU A 155 -5.37 3.75 -10.26
CA GLU A 155 -4.68 3.47 -11.50
C GLU A 155 -5.64 3.61 -12.67
N LEU A 156 -5.47 4.68 -13.44
CA LEU A 156 -6.47 5.13 -14.41
C LEU A 156 -6.53 4.25 -15.66
N ASP A 157 -5.42 3.58 -15.99
CA ASP A 157 -5.32 2.71 -17.17
C ASP A 157 -5.95 1.33 -16.96
N SER A 158 -5.82 0.77 -15.76
CA SER A 158 -6.35 -0.55 -15.42
C SER A 158 -7.66 -0.48 -14.63
N MET A 159 -8.08 0.74 -14.28
CA MET A 159 -9.24 1.03 -13.42
C MET A 159 -9.16 0.29 -12.07
N VAL A 160 -7.94 0.09 -11.55
CA VAL A 160 -7.71 -0.50 -10.23
C VAL A 160 -7.66 0.62 -9.18
N VAL A 161 -8.40 0.41 -8.10
CA VAL A 161 -8.41 1.32 -6.94
C VAL A 161 -7.85 0.58 -5.75
N THR A 162 -6.86 1.15 -5.08
CA THR A 162 -6.31 0.60 -3.83
C THR A 162 -6.50 1.60 -2.71
N THR A 163 -7.13 1.18 -1.63
CA THR A 163 -7.34 1.99 -0.42
C THR A 163 -6.57 1.38 0.75
N TYR A 164 -5.87 2.24 1.49
CA TYR A 164 -5.21 1.95 2.76
C TYR A 164 -5.81 2.89 3.80
N LYS A 165 -6.17 2.36 4.97
CA LYS A 165 -6.68 3.15 6.09
C LYS A 165 -5.62 3.23 7.17
N ASP A 166 -5.45 4.42 7.74
CA ASP A 166 -4.44 4.67 8.77
C ASP A 166 -3.06 4.13 8.35
N VAL A 167 -2.49 4.69 7.28
CA VAL A 167 -1.26 4.19 6.65
C VAL A 167 -0.10 4.05 7.63
N LEU A 168 -0.01 4.95 8.62
CA LEU A 168 1.05 4.96 9.64
C LEU A 168 0.72 4.09 10.86
N ASN A 169 -0.43 3.42 10.88
CA ASN A 169 -0.89 2.51 11.94
C ASN A 169 -0.78 3.12 13.35
N ASN A 170 -1.06 4.41 13.48
CA ASN A 170 -1.00 5.11 14.77
C ASN A 170 -2.30 4.94 15.55
N ASP A 171 -3.41 4.57 14.90
CA ASP A 171 -4.68 4.27 15.57
C ASP A 171 -4.73 2.80 16.00
N THR A 172 -4.65 2.59 17.31
CA THR A 172 -4.54 1.27 17.98
C THR A 172 -5.77 0.36 17.81
N TYR A 173 -6.83 0.85 17.14
CA TYR A 173 -8.15 0.20 17.07
C TYR A 173 -8.40 -0.58 15.76
N LEU A 174 -7.50 -0.50 14.77
CA LEU A 174 -7.68 -1.15 13.47
C LEU A 174 -7.10 -2.58 13.42
N ASN A 175 -7.58 -3.48 14.30
CA ASN A 175 -7.35 -4.92 14.18
C ASN A 175 -8.23 -5.60 13.10
N THR A 176 -8.75 -4.81 12.15
CA THR A 176 -9.60 -5.26 11.05
C THR A 176 -8.88 -5.01 9.73
N LYS A 177 -9.21 -5.78 8.66
CA LYS A 177 -8.68 -5.55 7.31
C LYS A 177 -8.72 -4.05 6.97
N ASN A 178 -7.55 -3.41 6.95
CA ASN A 178 -7.37 -1.96 6.87
C ASN A 178 -6.98 -1.51 5.45
N GLY A 179 -6.98 -2.42 4.47
CA GLY A 179 -6.88 -2.06 3.06
C GLY A 179 -7.80 -2.88 2.16
N ILE A 180 -8.08 -2.33 0.98
CA ILE A 180 -8.86 -2.99 -0.07
C ILE A 180 -8.32 -2.62 -1.45
N ILE A 181 -8.22 -3.61 -2.34
CA ILE A 181 -8.00 -3.45 -3.78
C ILE A 181 -9.30 -3.77 -4.50
N GLU A 182 -9.76 -2.87 -5.36
CA GLU A 182 -10.95 -3.01 -6.18
C GLU A 182 -10.53 -3.03 -7.65
N TYR A 183 -11.05 -4.00 -8.41
CA TYR A 183 -10.77 -4.19 -9.83
C TYR A 183 -12.02 -3.91 -10.66
N GLU A 184 -11.84 -3.52 -11.92
CA GLU A 184 -12.93 -3.25 -12.86
C GLU A 184 -13.86 -4.46 -13.05
N ASP A 185 -13.31 -5.68 -13.00
CA ASP A 185 -14.08 -6.93 -13.14
C ASP A 185 -14.97 -7.25 -11.93
N GLY A 186 -14.93 -6.43 -10.88
CA GLY A 186 -15.66 -6.63 -9.62
C GLY A 186 -14.93 -7.51 -8.61
N LYS A 187 -13.73 -8.01 -8.93
CA LYS A 187 -12.87 -8.68 -7.95
C LYS A 187 -12.49 -7.67 -6.86
N THR A 188 -12.41 -8.13 -5.62
CA THR A 188 -11.84 -7.34 -4.53
C THR A 188 -10.79 -8.13 -3.77
N ILE A 189 -9.82 -7.45 -3.16
CA ILE A 189 -8.87 -8.05 -2.22
C ILE A 189 -8.85 -7.17 -0.98
N GLU A 190 -9.42 -7.65 0.12
CA GLU A 190 -9.32 -7.01 1.42
C GLU A 190 -8.09 -7.57 2.16
N PHE A 191 -7.29 -6.71 2.79
CA PHE A 191 -6.03 -7.11 3.40
C PHE A 191 -5.70 -6.32 4.66
N THR A 192 -4.79 -6.84 5.46
CA THR A 192 -4.10 -6.08 6.50
C THR A 192 -2.76 -5.52 5.98
N HIS A 193 -2.37 -4.35 6.46
CA HIS A 193 -1.06 -3.76 6.18
C HIS A 193 -0.34 -3.30 7.44
N GLN A 194 0.98 -3.37 7.39
CA GLN A 194 1.89 -2.78 8.36
C GLN A 194 2.70 -1.69 7.68
N ASN A 195 2.55 -0.44 8.12
CA ASN A 195 3.22 0.73 7.53
C ASN A 195 3.03 0.76 5.99
N GLY A 196 1.78 0.60 5.57
CA GLY A 196 1.32 0.47 4.18
C GLY A 196 1.95 -0.63 3.30
N ALA A 197 2.78 -1.53 3.85
CA ALA A 197 3.09 -2.80 3.22
C ALA A 197 2.04 -3.86 3.62
N MET A 198 1.41 -4.51 2.64
CA MET A 198 0.44 -5.58 2.90
C MET A 198 1.16 -6.72 3.65
N ASN A 199 0.66 -7.02 4.84
CA ASN A 199 1.25 -7.95 5.78
C ASN A 199 0.13 -8.53 6.64
N GLY A 200 0.04 -9.86 6.69
CA GLY A 200 -0.99 -10.59 7.43
C GLY A 200 -2.15 -11.07 6.54
N PRO A 201 -3.30 -11.40 7.15
CA PRO A 201 -4.42 -12.03 6.47
C PRO A 201 -5.03 -11.18 5.35
N ALA A 202 -5.46 -11.87 4.29
CA ALA A 202 -6.15 -11.29 3.16
C ALA A 202 -7.24 -12.21 2.62
N VAL A 203 -8.22 -11.58 1.99
CA VAL A 203 -9.36 -12.24 1.36
C VAL A 203 -9.56 -11.64 -0.03
N GLU A 204 -9.45 -12.49 -1.05
CA GLU A 204 -9.86 -12.17 -2.42
C GLU A 204 -11.28 -12.67 -2.68
N ASN A 205 -12.18 -11.76 -3.05
CA ASN A 205 -13.54 -12.10 -3.48
C ASN A 205 -13.58 -12.03 -5.00
N LEU A 206 -14.02 -13.11 -5.64
CA LEU A 206 -14.12 -13.22 -7.09
C LEU A 206 -15.55 -12.89 -7.56
N PRO A 207 -15.72 -12.31 -8.77
CA PRO A 207 -17.04 -11.94 -9.30
C PRO A 207 -18.02 -13.12 -9.45
N ASN A 208 -17.49 -14.33 -9.61
CA ASN A 208 -18.28 -15.56 -9.68
C ASN A 208 -18.83 -16.02 -8.32
N GLY A 209 -18.44 -15.37 -7.22
CA GLY A 209 -18.80 -15.70 -5.84
C GLY A 209 -17.83 -16.64 -5.14
N ASP A 210 -16.75 -17.06 -5.80
CA ASP A 210 -15.65 -17.77 -5.14
C ASP A 210 -14.89 -16.79 -4.23
N LYS A 211 -14.23 -17.34 -3.21
CA LYS A 211 -13.41 -16.58 -2.27
C LYS A 211 -12.07 -17.28 -2.06
N ILE A 212 -10.99 -16.52 -1.89
CA ILE A 212 -9.66 -17.07 -1.59
C ILE A 212 -9.12 -16.37 -0.34
N GLU A 213 -8.80 -17.14 0.69
CA GLU A 213 -8.14 -16.66 1.90
C GLU A 213 -6.66 -17.01 1.84
N PHE A 214 -5.78 -16.06 2.18
CA PHE A 214 -4.33 -16.23 2.17
C PHE A 214 -3.64 -15.17 3.03
N ASN A 215 -2.30 -15.24 3.13
CA ASN A 215 -1.52 -14.23 3.83
C ASN A 215 -0.62 -13.44 2.86
N PHE A 216 -0.46 -12.15 3.15
CA PHE A 216 0.60 -11.33 2.59
C PHE A 216 1.81 -11.29 3.52
N VAL A 217 3.01 -11.31 2.94
CA VAL A 217 4.26 -10.88 3.59
C VAL A 217 4.98 -9.96 2.62
N ASN A 218 5.19 -8.71 3.04
CA ASN A 218 5.81 -7.66 2.23
C ASN A 218 5.20 -7.57 0.82
N ASN A 219 3.86 -7.50 0.77
CA ASN A 219 3.07 -7.40 -0.44
C ASN A 219 3.08 -8.62 -1.38
N LYS A 220 3.69 -9.73 -0.97
CA LYS A 220 3.67 -11.00 -1.70
C LYS A 220 2.71 -11.96 -1.04
N ARG A 221 1.93 -12.70 -1.83
CA ARG A 221 1.15 -13.83 -1.31
C ARG A 221 2.13 -14.93 -0.92
N VAL A 222 1.94 -15.51 0.25
CA VAL A 222 2.84 -16.54 0.77
C VAL A 222 2.07 -17.64 1.48
N GLY A 223 2.63 -18.85 1.45
CA GLY A 223 2.19 -19.96 2.27
C GLY A 223 0.86 -20.56 1.83
N GLU A 224 0.19 -21.21 2.77
CA GLU A 224 -1.10 -21.86 2.56
C GLU A 224 -2.21 -20.84 2.23
N ALA A 225 -3.08 -21.24 1.32
CA ALA A 225 -4.25 -20.53 0.89
C ALA A 225 -5.44 -21.49 0.76
N GLU A 226 -6.63 -20.98 1.04
CA GLU A 226 -7.87 -21.72 0.92
C GLU A 226 -8.77 -21.01 -0.10
N LYS A 227 -9.12 -21.71 -1.18
CA LYS A 227 -10.17 -21.28 -2.11
C LYS A 227 -11.49 -21.94 -1.73
N LEU A 228 -12.48 -21.13 -1.40
CA LEU A 228 -13.87 -21.52 -1.21
C LEU A 228 -14.64 -21.26 -2.50
N PHE A 229 -15.22 -22.31 -3.07
CA PHE A 229 -16.00 -22.19 -4.30
C PHE A 229 -17.46 -21.92 -3.98
N LYS A 230 -18.14 -21.16 -4.84
CA LYS A 230 -19.57 -20.86 -4.68
C LYS A 230 -20.46 -22.11 -4.58
N ASN A 231 -20.05 -23.21 -5.21
CA ASN A 231 -20.77 -24.49 -5.16
C ASN A 231 -20.60 -25.25 -3.83
N GLY A 232 -19.76 -24.77 -2.91
CA GLY A 232 -19.49 -25.39 -1.61
C GLY A 232 -18.22 -26.25 -1.58
N ASP A 233 -17.55 -26.45 -2.71
CA ASP A 233 -16.24 -27.10 -2.73
C ASP A 233 -15.19 -26.19 -2.07
N ARG A 234 -14.07 -26.78 -1.64
CA ARG A 234 -12.91 -26.01 -1.17
C ARG A 234 -11.60 -26.62 -1.65
N GLU A 235 -10.60 -25.79 -1.87
CA GLU A 235 -9.25 -26.22 -2.26
C GLU A 235 -8.22 -25.57 -1.35
N LEU A 236 -7.41 -26.38 -0.68
CA LEU A 236 -6.22 -25.92 0.03
C LEU A 236 -5.02 -26.04 -0.92
N PHE A 237 -4.23 -24.97 -1.05
CA PHE A 237 -3.04 -24.96 -1.89
C PHE A 237 -1.99 -24.02 -1.31
N ILE A 238 -0.77 -24.04 -1.88
CA ILE A 238 0.34 -23.22 -1.41
C ILE A 238 0.72 -22.20 -2.49
N TYR A 239 0.83 -20.92 -2.11
CA TYR A 239 1.45 -19.89 -2.93
C TYR A 239 2.97 -20.01 -2.88
N GLY A 240 3.56 -20.18 -4.06
CA GLY A 240 4.99 -19.99 -4.30
C GLY A 240 5.29 -18.60 -4.88
N GLU A 241 6.37 -18.53 -5.65
CA GLU A 241 6.79 -17.26 -6.26
C GLU A 241 5.77 -16.73 -7.27
N ASN A 242 5.79 -15.41 -7.50
CA ASN A 242 4.97 -14.73 -8.51
C ASN A 242 3.45 -14.96 -8.37
N ASN A 243 2.97 -15.25 -7.15
CA ASN A 243 1.58 -15.58 -6.82
C ASN A 243 1.07 -16.87 -7.50
N GLN A 244 1.98 -17.80 -7.83
CA GLN A 244 1.65 -19.05 -8.48
C GLN A 244 1.43 -20.16 -7.46
N LYS A 245 0.52 -21.10 -7.72
CA LYS A 245 0.40 -22.34 -6.97
C LYS A 245 1.67 -23.18 -7.13
N ASN A 246 2.24 -23.63 -6.02
CA ASN A 246 3.44 -24.46 -6.00
C ASN A 246 3.41 -25.38 -4.78
N GLY A 247 3.60 -26.67 -4.99
CA GLY A 247 3.52 -27.70 -3.95
C GLY A 247 2.17 -28.42 -3.93
N ASN A 248 1.88 -29.07 -2.80
CA ASN A 248 0.68 -29.89 -2.66
C ASN A 248 -0.60 -29.04 -2.66
N SER A 249 -1.66 -29.63 -3.18
CA SER A 249 -3.01 -29.09 -3.18
C SER A 249 -4.01 -30.18 -2.84
N ILE A 250 -5.01 -29.85 -2.03
CA ILE A 250 -6.07 -30.78 -1.61
C ILE A 250 -7.41 -30.14 -1.96
N TYR A 251 -8.12 -30.74 -2.89
CA TYR A 251 -9.47 -30.37 -3.27
C TYR A 251 -10.48 -31.21 -2.48
N TYR A 252 -11.42 -30.58 -1.81
CA TYR A 252 -12.53 -31.22 -1.12
C TYR A 252 -13.81 -30.93 -1.88
N PHE A 253 -14.44 -31.98 -2.37
CA PHE A 253 -15.71 -31.90 -3.07
C PHE A 253 -16.85 -31.94 -2.05
N VAL A 254 -17.91 -31.18 -2.31
CA VAL A 254 -19.13 -31.14 -1.46
C VAL A 254 -19.81 -32.50 -1.33
N ASN A 255 -19.61 -33.40 -2.31
CA ASN A 255 -20.12 -34.77 -2.26
C ASN A 255 -19.39 -35.65 -1.22
N GLY A 256 -18.24 -35.22 -0.71
CA GLY A 256 -17.40 -35.92 0.27
C GLY A 256 -16.14 -36.55 -0.32
N ASP A 257 -15.93 -36.45 -1.63
CA ASP A 257 -14.71 -36.91 -2.29
C ASP A 257 -13.56 -35.91 -2.03
N VAL A 258 -12.32 -36.38 -2.21
CA VAL A 258 -11.11 -35.58 -2.03
C VAL A 258 -10.13 -35.87 -3.16
N GLU A 259 -9.48 -34.84 -3.70
CA GLU A 259 -8.38 -35.01 -4.65
C GLU A 259 -7.10 -34.32 -4.15
N GLU A 260 -6.04 -35.10 -3.99
CA GLU A 260 -4.70 -34.61 -3.69
C GLU A 260 -3.91 -34.49 -4.99
N THR A 261 -3.33 -33.33 -5.23
CA THR A 261 -2.51 -33.03 -6.42
C THR A 261 -1.26 -32.24 -6.05
N THR A 262 -0.34 -32.10 -7.00
CA THR A 262 0.85 -31.25 -6.86
C THR A 262 0.90 -30.23 -7.99
N TYR A 263 1.18 -28.97 -7.67
CA TYR A 263 1.41 -27.90 -8.62
C TYR A 263 2.90 -27.55 -8.71
N VAL A 264 3.35 -27.22 -9.91
CA VAL A 264 4.63 -26.56 -10.19
C VAL A 264 4.34 -25.35 -11.08
N ASN A 265 4.49 -24.15 -10.53
CA ASN A 265 4.25 -22.87 -11.20
C ASN A 265 2.88 -22.77 -11.89
N ASP A 266 1.81 -23.01 -11.12
CA ASP A 266 0.40 -23.09 -11.56
C ASP A 266 0.05 -24.30 -12.44
N VAL A 267 0.99 -25.19 -12.73
CA VAL A 267 0.75 -26.37 -13.58
C VAL A 267 0.69 -27.63 -12.74
N LEU A 268 -0.40 -28.39 -12.84
CA LEU A 268 -0.48 -29.72 -12.23
C LEU A 268 0.65 -30.62 -12.77
N HIS A 269 1.44 -31.16 -11.85
CA HIS A 269 2.62 -31.96 -12.17
C HIS A 269 2.98 -32.89 -11.02
N GLY A 270 3.21 -34.16 -11.32
CA GLY A 270 3.59 -35.19 -10.34
C GLY A 270 2.42 -36.08 -9.92
N PRO A 271 2.57 -36.84 -8.82
CA PRO A 271 1.55 -37.79 -8.38
C PRO A 271 0.26 -37.09 -7.95
N ALA A 272 -0.85 -37.75 -8.20
CA ALA A 272 -2.18 -37.34 -7.75
C ALA A 272 -2.96 -38.55 -7.24
N LYS A 273 -3.91 -38.26 -6.36
CA LYS A 273 -4.73 -39.26 -5.68
C LYS A 273 -6.15 -38.75 -5.53
N TYR A 274 -7.11 -39.50 -6.06
CA TYR A 274 -8.52 -39.27 -5.82
C TYR A 274 -9.02 -40.23 -4.75
N ILE A 275 -9.76 -39.74 -3.78
CA ILE A 275 -10.32 -40.50 -2.66
C ILE A 275 -11.82 -40.30 -2.70
N TYR A 276 -12.55 -41.36 -3.01
CA TYR A 276 -13.99 -41.37 -2.97
C TYR A 276 -14.47 -41.29 -1.51
N LYS A 277 -15.68 -40.78 -1.29
CA LYS A 277 -16.33 -40.66 0.02
C LYS A 277 -16.37 -41.99 0.79
N ASP A 278 -16.46 -43.11 0.09
CA ASP A 278 -16.47 -44.46 0.68
C ASP A 278 -15.08 -44.97 1.09
N GLY A 279 -14.02 -44.19 0.82
CA GLY A 279 -12.62 -44.48 1.16
C GLY A 279 -11.85 -45.20 0.06
N VAL A 280 -12.48 -45.60 -1.05
CA VAL A 280 -11.77 -46.13 -2.22
C VAL A 280 -10.86 -45.02 -2.78
N SER A 281 -9.66 -45.37 -3.23
CA SER A 281 -8.75 -44.39 -3.82
C SER A 281 -8.16 -44.83 -5.15
N GLU A 282 -8.07 -43.87 -6.07
CA GLU A 282 -7.40 -43.99 -7.36
C GLU A 282 -6.11 -43.17 -7.35
N HIS A 283 -5.07 -43.70 -7.97
CA HIS A 283 -3.78 -43.03 -8.09
C HIS A 283 -3.46 -42.84 -9.56
N TYR A 284 -2.98 -41.66 -9.92
CA TYR A 284 -2.57 -41.29 -11.27
C TYR A 284 -1.48 -40.22 -11.22
N GLU A 285 -0.98 -39.81 -12.38
CA GLU A 285 0.07 -38.81 -12.49
C GLU A 285 -0.39 -37.64 -13.38
N TYR A 286 0.01 -36.42 -13.05
CA TYR A 286 -0.08 -35.29 -13.96
C TYR A 286 1.28 -34.98 -14.60
N LYS A 287 1.30 -34.80 -15.92
CA LYS A 287 2.43 -34.24 -16.65
C LYS A 287 1.99 -33.03 -17.45
N ASN A 288 2.55 -31.87 -17.11
CA ASN A 288 2.27 -30.59 -17.77
C ASN A 288 0.76 -30.28 -17.86
N GLY A 289 0.06 -30.43 -16.74
CA GLY A 289 -1.37 -30.15 -16.63
C GLY A 289 -2.28 -31.26 -17.14
N LYS A 290 -1.75 -32.39 -17.64
CA LYS A 290 -2.55 -33.49 -18.21
C LYS A 290 -2.42 -34.75 -17.36
N ARG A 291 -3.56 -35.36 -17.02
CA ARG A 291 -3.60 -36.68 -16.40
C ARG A 291 -3.00 -37.70 -17.36
N VAL A 292 -2.07 -38.49 -16.86
CA VAL A 292 -1.47 -39.63 -17.54
C VAL A 292 -1.97 -40.87 -16.81
N GLU A 293 -2.66 -41.72 -17.56
CA GLU A 293 -3.03 -43.05 -17.09
C GLU A 293 -1.82 -43.96 -17.28
N ASN A 294 -1.49 -44.75 -16.25
CA ASN A 294 -0.45 -45.77 -16.32
C ASN A 294 -0.95 -47.02 -17.02
#